data_AF-A0A9Q8ZXS2-F1
#
_entry.id   AF-A0A9Q8ZXS2-F1
#
_cell.length_a   1.000
_cell.length_b   1.000
_cell.length_c   1.000
_cell.angle_alpha   90.00
_cell.angle_beta   90.00
_cell.angle_gamma   90.00
#
_symmetry.space_group_name_H-M   'P 1'
#
loop_
_entity.id
_entity.type
_entity.pdbx_description
1 polymer ?
#
loop_
_entity_poly.entity_id
_entity_poly.type
_entity_poly.pdbx_seq_one_letter_code
_entity_poly.pdbx_strand_id
1 'polypeptide(L)'
;MILLALSLQAVAAPSVAMVSEKRDIVVIGTPLKDSERYWQACRKRHCPPDEEIKAALIHGENLFVAGDYRQSRAVLNATIANTRGSEARFPVAVSDLRRAEARVATHMGETEDVRRGMVASRDA
;
A
#
# COMPACT_ATOMS: atom_id res chain seq x y z
N MET A 1 45.67 51.41 -10.20
CA MET A 1 44.74 50.86 -9.20
C MET A 1 43.32 51.23 -9.60
N ILE A 2 42.46 50.21 -9.77
CA ILE A 2 40.99 50.24 -9.55
C ILE A 2 40.17 51.08 -10.56
N LEU A 3 39.14 50.61 -11.26
CA LEU A 3 38.58 49.27 -11.53
C LEU A 3 37.53 49.50 -12.64
N LEU A 4 37.55 48.63 -13.66
CA LEU A 4 36.60 48.60 -14.77
C LEU A 4 35.25 48.08 -14.24
N ALA A 5 34.22 48.93 -14.12
CA ALA A 5 32.88 48.50 -13.71
C ALA A 5 32.10 47.99 -14.93
N LEU A 6 32.19 46.68 -15.17
CA LEU A 6 31.41 45.95 -16.16
C LEU A 6 29.97 45.77 -15.62
N SER A 7 29.03 46.59 -16.06
CA SER A 7 27.60 46.44 -15.70
C SER A 7 26.98 45.28 -16.47
N LEU A 8 26.83 44.14 -15.80
CA LEU A 8 26.13 42.95 -16.29
C LEU A 8 24.61 43.23 -16.25
N GLN A 9 24.00 43.53 -17.39
CA GLN A 9 22.54 43.65 -17.49
C GLN A 9 21.93 42.24 -17.57
N ALA A 10 21.24 41.83 -16.51
CA ALA A 10 20.45 40.61 -16.50
C ALA A 10 19.20 40.80 -17.38
N VAL A 11 19.13 40.11 -18.51
CA VAL A 11 17.93 40.03 -19.33
C VAL A 11 16.93 39.11 -18.63
N ALA A 12 15.90 39.68 -18.01
CA ALA A 12 14.80 38.92 -17.46
C ALA A 12 13.95 38.35 -18.62
N ALA A 13 14.01 37.04 -18.83
CA ALA A 13 13.11 36.36 -19.76
C ALA A 13 11.67 36.40 -19.21
N PRO A 14 10.64 36.60 -20.05
CA PRO A 14 9.26 36.56 -19.61
C PRO A 14 8.91 35.15 -19.13
N SER A 15 8.53 35.02 -17.85
CA SER A 15 7.98 33.77 -17.33
C SER A 15 6.59 33.55 -17.92
N VAL A 16 6.45 32.57 -18.81
CA VAL A 16 5.12 32.08 -19.22
C VAL A 16 4.55 31.33 -18.02
N ALA A 17 3.58 31.95 -17.33
CA ALA A 17 2.80 31.25 -16.32
C ALA A 17 2.03 30.12 -17.01
N MET A 18 2.39 28.86 -16.72
CA MET A 18 1.52 27.74 -17.06
C MET A 18 0.20 27.95 -16.31
N VAL A 19 -0.85 28.27 -17.05
CA VAL A 19 -2.22 28.19 -16.55
C VAL A 19 -2.45 26.72 -16.22
N SER A 20 -2.35 26.37 -14.94
CA SER A 20 -2.79 25.07 -14.45
C SER A 20 -4.30 25.03 -14.61
N GLU A 21 -4.78 24.39 -15.66
CA GLU A 21 -6.18 24.00 -15.77
C GLU A 21 -6.52 23.23 -14.49
N LYS A 22 -7.43 23.76 -13.67
CA LYS A 22 -7.90 23.10 -12.45
C LYS A 22 -8.59 21.79 -12.86
N ARG A 23 -7.84 20.68 -12.84
CA ARG A 23 -8.37 19.33 -12.98
C ARG A 23 -8.65 18.80 -11.59
N ASP A 24 -9.90 18.43 -11.35
CA ASP A 24 -10.27 17.75 -10.11
C ASP A 24 -9.78 16.30 -10.15
N ILE A 25 -9.10 15.85 -9.09
CA ILE A 25 -8.76 14.45 -8.89
C ILE A 25 -9.82 13.83 -7.98
N VAL A 26 -10.69 13.00 -8.54
CA VAL A 26 -11.72 12.27 -7.77
C VAL A 26 -11.19 10.89 -7.40
N VAL A 27 -10.96 10.67 -6.10
CA VAL A 27 -10.56 9.37 -5.55
C VAL A 27 -11.80 8.67 -4.99
N ILE A 28 -12.16 7.52 -5.56
CA ILE A 28 -13.31 6.72 -5.12
C ILE A 28 -12.78 5.52 -4.32
N GLY A 29 -13.12 5.46 -3.04
CA GLY A 29 -12.82 4.33 -2.17
C GLY A 29 -13.89 3.23 -2.24
N THR A 30 -13.51 2.00 -1.90
CA THR A 30 -14.49 0.90 -1.70
C THR A 30 -15.02 0.95 -0.27
N PRO A 31 -16.35 0.97 -0.04
CA PRO A 31 -16.90 0.93 1.31
C PRO A 31 -16.43 -0.30 2.10
N LEU A 32 -16.21 -0.16 3.41
CA LEU A 32 -15.71 -1.24 4.27
C LEU A 32 -16.58 -2.51 4.21
N LYS A 33 -17.91 -2.33 4.19
CA LYS A 33 -18.88 -3.43 4.05
C LYS A 33 -18.72 -4.19 2.73
N ASP A 34 -18.37 -3.49 1.66
CA ASP A 34 -18.22 -4.10 0.34
C ASP A 34 -16.90 -4.84 0.20
N SER A 35 -15.80 -4.30 0.77
CA SER A 35 -14.53 -5.02 0.79
C SER A 35 -14.60 -6.27 1.67
N GLU A 36 -15.31 -6.23 2.81
CA GLU A 36 -15.54 -7.40 3.66
C GLU A 36 -16.32 -8.49 2.89
N ARG A 37 -17.44 -8.10 2.27
CA ARG A 37 -18.25 -9.01 1.48
C ARG A 37 -17.45 -9.64 0.33
N TYR A 38 -16.58 -8.86 -0.32
CA TYR A 38 -15.72 -9.35 -1.40
C TYR A 38 -14.72 -10.40 -0.90
N TRP A 39 -14.02 -10.13 0.20
CA TRP A 39 -13.08 -11.08 0.81
C TRP A 39 -13.77 -12.37 1.27
N GLN A 40 -14.90 -12.25 1.98
CA GLN A 40 -15.66 -13.41 2.44
C GLN A 40 -16.23 -14.24 1.28
N ALA A 41 -16.69 -13.59 0.21
CA ALA A 41 -17.16 -14.29 -0.98
C ALA A 41 -16.02 -15.07 -1.65
N CYS A 42 -14.81 -14.50 -1.74
CA CYS A 42 -13.61 -15.17 -2.25
C CYS A 42 -13.31 -16.45 -1.45
N ARG A 43 -13.30 -16.34 -0.12
CA ARG A 43 -13.04 -17.47 0.78
C ARG A 43 -14.12 -18.56 0.67
N LYS A 44 -15.39 -18.17 0.62
CA LYS A 44 -16.51 -19.11 0.49
C LYS A 44 -16.43 -19.93 -0.82
N ARG A 45 -15.98 -19.31 -1.91
CA ARG A 45 -15.82 -19.99 -3.21
C ARG A 45 -14.47 -20.69 -3.39
N HIS A 46 -13.59 -20.66 -2.39
CA HIS A 46 -12.22 -21.20 -2.47
C HIS A 46 -11.47 -20.64 -3.67
N CYS A 47 -11.42 -19.31 -3.76
CA CYS A 47 -10.72 -18.64 -4.85
C CYS A 47 -9.21 -18.99 -4.88
N PRO A 48 -8.54 -18.85 -6.05
CA PRO A 48 -7.10 -19.01 -6.14
C PRO A 48 -6.33 -18.13 -5.13
N PRO A 49 -5.13 -18.55 -4.68
CA PRO A 49 -4.38 -17.82 -3.66
C PRO A 49 -4.14 -16.34 -3.96
N ASP A 50 -3.81 -15.98 -5.20
CA ASP A 50 -3.60 -14.60 -5.62
C ASP A 50 -4.88 -13.74 -5.52
N GLU A 51 -6.03 -14.33 -5.82
CA GLU A 51 -7.33 -13.67 -5.65
C GLU A 51 -7.69 -13.49 -4.18
N GLU A 52 -7.44 -14.49 -3.33
CA GLU A 52 -7.68 -14.36 -1.88
C GLU A 52 -6.79 -13.28 -1.28
N ILE A 53 -5.49 -13.29 -1.62
CA ILE A 53 -4.51 -12.28 -1.20
C ILE A 53 -4.98 -10.88 -1.59
N LYS A 54 -5.36 -10.68 -2.86
CA LYS A 54 -5.84 -9.39 -3.34
C LYS A 54 -7.09 -8.94 -2.59
N ALA A 55 -8.05 -9.83 -2.36
CA ALA A 55 -9.27 -9.50 -1.64
C ALA A 55 -9.00 -9.14 -0.17
N ALA A 56 -8.10 -9.88 0.48
CA ALA A 56 -7.67 -9.64 1.85
C ALA A 56 -6.91 -8.32 1.98
N LEU A 57 -6.04 -7.97 1.03
CA LEU A 57 -5.33 -6.70 1.02
C LEU A 57 -6.28 -5.50 0.91
N ILE A 58 -7.28 -5.58 0.03
CA ILE A 58 -8.30 -4.51 -0.11
C ILE A 58 -9.07 -4.34 1.20
N HIS A 59 -9.54 -5.44 1.79
CA HIS A 59 -10.31 -5.36 3.03
C HIS A 59 -9.45 -4.95 4.24
N GLY A 60 -8.26 -5.55 4.38
CA GLY A 60 -7.29 -5.28 5.43
C GLY A 60 -6.79 -3.83 5.41
N GLU A 61 -6.53 -3.24 4.24
CA GLU A 61 -6.15 -1.82 4.12
C GLU A 61 -7.33 -0.91 4.49
N ASN A 62 -8.56 -1.25 4.08
CA ASN A 62 -9.74 -0.46 4.49
C ASN A 62 -9.94 -0.47 6.02
N LEU A 63 -9.72 -1.61 6.68
CA LEU A 63 -9.73 -1.70 8.15
C LEU A 63 -8.60 -0.88 8.77
N PHE A 64 -7.41 -0.96 8.19
CA PHE A 64 -6.23 -0.21 8.64
C PHE A 64 -6.47 1.30 8.57
N VAL A 65 -6.99 1.80 7.44
CA VAL A 65 -7.34 3.22 7.24
C VAL A 65 -8.46 3.65 8.19
N ALA A 66 -9.40 2.75 8.51
CA ALA A 66 -10.44 3.00 9.51
C ALA A 66 -9.93 2.94 10.96
N GLY A 67 -8.67 2.57 11.20
CA GLY A 67 -8.06 2.47 12.52
C GLY A 67 -8.31 1.13 13.24
N ASP A 68 -8.97 0.16 12.62
CA ASP A 68 -9.18 -1.17 13.20
C ASP A 68 -7.99 -2.10 12.90
N TYR A 69 -6.87 -1.81 13.55
CA TYR A 69 -5.63 -2.58 13.39
C TYR A 69 -5.77 -4.04 13.82
N ARG A 70 -6.60 -4.32 14.84
CA ARG A 70 -6.81 -5.69 15.33
C ARG A 70 -7.52 -6.52 14.27
N GLN A 71 -8.62 -6.01 13.71
CA GLN A 71 -9.34 -6.75 12.67
C GLN A 71 -8.52 -6.82 11.38
N SER A 72 -7.80 -5.75 11.02
CA SER A 72 -6.89 -5.75 9.86
C SER A 72 -5.84 -6.86 9.98
N ARG A 73 -5.16 -6.98 11.13
CA ARG A 73 -4.18 -8.05 11.38
C ARG A 73 -4.83 -9.42 11.36
N ALA A 74 -6.03 -9.58 11.90
CA ALA A 74 -6.76 -10.85 11.88
C ALA A 74 -7.05 -11.32 10.44
N VAL A 75 -7.49 -10.41 9.56
CA VAL A 75 -7.75 -10.68 8.13
C VAL A 75 -6.46 -11.11 7.43
N LEU A 76 -5.38 -10.34 7.58
CA LEU A 76 -4.10 -10.61 6.91
C LEU A 76 -3.49 -11.94 7.40
N ASN A 77 -3.52 -12.21 8.70
CA ASN A 77 -3.01 -13.47 9.27
C ASN A 77 -3.85 -14.68 8.84
N ALA A 78 -5.17 -14.55 8.75
CA ALA A 78 -6.03 -15.60 8.23
C ALA A 78 -5.67 -15.95 6.78
N THR A 79 -5.47 -14.93 5.93
CA THR A 79 -5.09 -15.17 4.53
C THR A 79 -3.67 -15.72 4.41
N ILE A 80 -2.71 -15.23 5.21
CA ILE A 80 -1.36 -15.81 5.30
C ILE A 80 -1.42 -17.32 5.60
N ALA A 81 -2.32 -17.74 6.49
CA ALA A 81 -2.47 -19.14 6.84
C ALA A 81 -3.09 -19.96 5.70
N ASN A 82 -4.09 -19.42 5.00
CA ASN A 82 -4.79 -20.10 3.91
C ASN A 82 -3.93 -20.23 2.65
N THR A 83 -3.05 -19.26 2.38
CA THR A 83 -2.25 -19.23 1.15
C THR A 83 -0.81 -19.71 1.34
N ARG A 84 -0.53 -20.46 2.41
CA ARG A 84 0.81 -21.06 2.64
C ARG A 84 1.23 -21.94 1.46
N GLY A 85 2.50 -21.88 1.08
CA GLY A 85 3.05 -22.69 -0.02
C GLY A 85 2.79 -22.11 -1.41
N SER A 86 2.19 -20.92 -1.49
CA SER A 86 1.88 -20.23 -2.75
C SER A 86 3.02 -19.34 -3.26
N GLU A 87 4.10 -19.20 -2.48
CA GLU A 87 5.26 -18.33 -2.73
C GLU A 87 5.83 -18.57 -4.13
N ALA A 88 6.14 -19.83 -4.48
CA ALA A 88 6.75 -20.17 -5.76
C ALA A 88 5.88 -19.81 -6.99
N ARG A 89 4.55 -19.75 -6.82
CA ARG A 89 3.61 -19.45 -7.90
C ARG A 89 3.20 -17.97 -7.92
N PHE A 90 3.15 -17.32 -6.77
CA PHE A 90 2.65 -15.95 -6.59
C PHE A 90 3.57 -15.12 -5.66
N PRO A 91 4.87 -14.99 -5.99
CA PRO A 91 5.86 -14.42 -5.07
C PRO A 91 5.56 -12.96 -4.70
N VAL A 92 5.11 -12.17 -5.68
CA VAL A 92 4.74 -10.75 -5.48
C VAL A 92 3.52 -10.62 -4.58
N ALA A 93 2.47 -11.41 -4.81
CA ALA A 93 1.27 -11.34 -3.99
C ALA A 93 1.56 -11.73 -2.54
N VAL A 94 2.34 -12.80 -2.33
CA VAL A 94 2.75 -13.19 -0.96
C VAL A 94 3.63 -12.12 -0.32
N SER A 95 4.57 -11.54 -1.07
CA SER A 95 5.42 -10.43 -0.59
C SER A 95 4.58 -9.25 -0.11
N ASP A 96 3.59 -8.84 -0.89
CA ASP A 96 2.69 -7.72 -0.57
C ASP A 96 1.85 -8.02 0.68
N LEU A 97 1.33 -9.24 0.79
CA LEU A 97 0.59 -9.70 1.97
C LEU A 97 1.45 -9.60 3.24
N ARG A 98 2.69 -10.09 3.19
CA ARG A 98 3.62 -10.06 4.32
C ARG A 98 4.02 -8.63 4.70
N ARG A 99 4.22 -7.77 3.70
CA ARG A 99 4.52 -6.35 3.92
C ARG A 99 3.33 -5.62 4.57
N ALA A 100 2.10 -5.91 4.12
CA ALA A 100 0.90 -5.34 4.71
C ALA A 100 0.75 -5.78 6.18
N GLU A 101 0.96 -7.06 6.49
CA GLU A 101 0.89 -7.55 7.87
C GLU A 101 1.94 -6.89 8.77
N ALA A 102 3.19 -6.77 8.30
CA ALA A 102 4.24 -6.08 9.03
C ALA A 102 3.93 -4.60 9.28
N ARG A 103 3.31 -3.91 8.31
CA ARG A 103 2.82 -2.52 8.50
C ARG A 103 1.80 -2.48 9.64
N VAL A 104 0.78 -3.32 9.62
CA VAL A 104 -0.24 -3.35 10.70
C VAL A 104 0.38 -3.71 12.05
N ALA A 105 1.26 -4.72 12.09
CA ALA A 105 1.98 -5.14 13.29
C ALA A 105 2.82 -3.99 13.90
N THR A 106 3.40 -3.13 13.07
CA THR A 106 4.13 -1.93 13.53
C THR A 106 3.23 -0.99 14.32
N HIS A 107 2.00 -0.76 13.86
CA HIS A 107 1.02 0.08 14.57
C HIS A 107 0.53 -0.54 15.88
N MET A 108 0.72 -1.85 16.05
CA MET A 108 0.34 -2.58 17.26
C MET A 108 1.51 -2.80 18.24
N GLY A 109 2.74 -2.38 17.90
CA GLY A 109 3.93 -2.60 18.74
C GLY A 109 4.45 -4.04 18.72
N GLU A 110 4.12 -4.82 17.69
CA GLU A 110 4.38 -6.26 17.60
C GLU A 110 5.72 -6.56 16.91
N THR A 111 6.83 -6.12 17.53
CA THR A 111 8.17 -6.05 16.91
C THR A 111 8.66 -7.37 16.29
N GLU A 112 8.38 -8.52 16.92
CA GLU A 112 8.79 -9.82 16.36
C GLU A 112 8.03 -10.18 15.09
N ASP A 113 6.76 -9.80 15.00
CA ASP A 113 5.96 -10.07 13.82
C ASP A 113 6.29 -9.08 12.69
N VAL A 114 6.64 -7.83 13.02
CA VAL A 114 7.23 -6.91 12.04
C VAL A 114 8.49 -7.52 11.41
N ARG A 115 9.43 -7.99 12.23
CA ARG A 115 10.67 -8.63 11.75
C ARG A 115 10.36 -9.85 10.89
N ARG A 116 9.47 -10.74 11.36
CA ARG A 116 9.06 -11.94 10.65
C ARG A 116 8.44 -11.61 9.29
N GLY A 117 7.49 -10.67 9.25
CA GLY A 117 6.81 -10.24 8.04
C GLY A 117 7.79 -9.62 7.03
N MET A 118 8.72 -8.78 7.49
CA MET A 118 9.73 -8.19 6.60
C MET A 118 10.67 -9.24 5.98
N VAL A 119 11.17 -10.18 6.79
CA VAL A 119 12.02 -11.28 6.28
C VAL A 119 11.23 -12.13 5.28
N ALA A 120 10.02 -12.55 5.63
CA ALA A 120 9.18 -13.35 4.76
C ALA A 120 8.79 -12.61 3.47
N SER A 121 8.61 -11.29 3.50
CA SER A 121 8.31 -10.49 2.31
C SER A 121 9.48 -10.39 1.32
N ARG A 122 10.71 -10.56 1.81
CA ARG A 122 11.91 -10.57 0.99
C ARG A 122 12.16 -11.95 0.37
N ASP A 123 11.79 -13.00 1.09
CA ASP A 123 12.10 -14.39 0.77
C ASP A 123 10.96 -15.12 0.04
N ALA A 124 9.88 -14.41 -0.33
CA ALA A 124 8.70 -14.96 -0.99
C ALA A 124 8.85 -15.12 -2.51
#